data_AF-A0A363MV77-F1
#
_entry.id   AF-A0A363MV77-F1
#
_cell.length_a   1.000
_cell.length_b   1.000
_cell.length_c   1.000
_cell.angle_alpha   90.00
_cell.angle_beta   90.00
_cell.angle_gamma   90.00
#
_symmetry.space_group_name_H-M   'P 1'
#
loop_
_entity.id
_entity.type
_entity.pdbx_description
1 polymer ?
#
loop_
_entity_poly.entity_id
_entity_poly.type
_entity_poly.pdbx_seq_one_letter_code
_entity_poly.pdbx_strand_id
1 'polypeptide(L)'
;MSTATKPKHIGRNISRIRELKGMKQEALAYAIGLSQQTISSIETSEVVEKDKLEKIAEALGVTVEAIENFSEEAVFNFFNNFYDNSSISGAQGINNSCTFNPLDKVVELYERLVQAEKDKNEYLEKLLKGK
;
A
#
# COMPACT_ATOMS: atom_id res chain seq x y z
N MET A 1 23.79 -7.43 -21.64
CA MET A 1 22.32 -7.44 -21.37
C MET A 1 21.84 -6.01 -21.55
N SER A 2 21.13 -5.72 -22.65
CA SER A 2 20.66 -4.37 -22.96
C SER A 2 19.52 -4.01 -22.02
N THR A 3 19.72 -3.08 -21.09
CA THR A 3 18.68 -2.51 -20.21
C THR A 3 17.91 -1.40 -20.92
N ALA A 4 17.47 -1.66 -22.15
CA ALA A 4 16.53 -0.77 -22.82
C ALA A 4 15.20 -0.88 -22.08
N THR A 5 14.83 0.14 -21.31
CA THR A 5 13.50 0.32 -20.74
C THR A 5 12.50 0.22 -21.88
N LYS A 6 11.83 -0.93 -22.02
CA LYS A 6 10.76 -1.14 -23.00
C LYS A 6 9.75 0.00 -22.83
N PRO A 7 9.27 0.63 -23.93
CA PRO A 7 8.20 1.61 -23.83
C PRO A 7 7.03 0.98 -23.08
N LYS A 8 6.54 1.67 -22.06
CA LYS A 8 5.44 1.17 -21.23
C LYS A 8 4.18 1.12 -22.08
N HIS A 9 3.59 -0.06 -22.20
CA HIS A 9 2.40 -0.27 -23.01
C HIS A 9 1.15 0.03 -22.16
N ILE A 10 0.58 1.23 -22.32
CA ILE A 10 -0.53 1.73 -21.49
C ILE A 10 -1.77 0.84 -21.59
N GLY A 11 -2.11 0.38 -22.80
CA GLY A 11 -3.24 -0.54 -22.99
C GLY A 11 -3.13 -1.84 -22.18
N ARG A 12 -1.92 -2.41 -22.10
CA ARG A 12 -1.66 -3.64 -21.34
C ARG A 12 -1.78 -3.42 -19.84
N ASN A 13 -1.35 -2.25 -19.36
CA ASN A 13 -1.54 -1.83 -17.96
C ASN A 13 -3.03 -1.70 -17.62
N ILE A 14 -3.82 -1.08 -18.50
CA ILE A 14 -5.29 -0.98 -18.35
C ILE A 14 -5.91 -2.37 -18.26
N SER A 15 -5.54 -3.27 -19.18
CA SER A 15 -6.04 -4.64 -19.21
C SER A 15 -5.77 -5.37 -17.90
N ARG A 16 -4.54 -5.24 -17.38
CA ARG A 16 -4.13 -5.92 -16.14
C ARG A 16 -4.83 -5.36 -14.90
N ILE A 17 -4.92 -4.04 -14.79
CA ILE A 17 -5.66 -3.39 -13.68
C ILE A 17 -7.13 -3.79 -13.72
N ARG A 18 -7.73 -3.84 -14.91
CA ARG A 18 -9.12 -4.29 -15.09
C ARG A 18 -9.32 -5.72 -14.61
N GLU A 19 -8.42 -6.64 -14.97
CA GLU A 19 -8.46 -8.04 -14.52
C GLU A 19 -8.30 -8.17 -13.00
N LEU A 20 -7.37 -7.41 -12.40
CA LEU A 20 -7.17 -7.38 -10.94
C LEU A 20 -8.41 -6.87 -10.20
N LYS A 21 -9.21 -5.99 -10.82
CA LYS A 21 -10.50 -5.54 -10.30
C LYS A 21 -11.66 -6.48 -10.61
N GLY A 22 -11.42 -7.62 -11.27
CA GLY A 22 -12.46 -8.58 -11.64
C GLY A 22 -13.48 -8.03 -12.64
N MET A 23 -13.12 -6.99 -13.39
CA MET A 23 -14.03 -6.31 -14.31
C MET A 23 -13.94 -6.90 -15.73
N LYS A 24 -15.08 -7.17 -16.37
CA LYS A 24 -15.12 -7.59 -17.79
C LYS A 24 -14.91 -6.39 -18.71
N GLN A 25 -14.37 -6.61 -19.91
CA GLN A 25 -14.23 -5.55 -20.92
C GLN A 25 -15.57 -4.89 -21.27
N GLU A 26 -16.65 -5.67 -21.35
CA GLU A 26 -18.01 -5.16 -21.57
C GLU A 26 -18.47 -4.22 -20.45
N ALA A 27 -18.15 -4.54 -19.19
CA ALA A 27 -18.52 -3.72 -18.04
C ALA A 27 -17.76 -2.38 -18.04
N LEU A 28 -16.45 -2.41 -18.36
CA LEU A 28 -15.67 -1.19 -18.52
C LEU A 28 -16.20 -0.35 -19.68
N ALA A 29 -16.49 -0.98 -20.82
CA ALA A 29 -17.05 -0.31 -21.99
C ALA A 29 -18.37 0.39 -21.67
N TYR A 30 -19.27 -0.32 -20.97
CA TYR A 30 -20.54 0.25 -20.51
C TYR A 30 -20.34 1.44 -19.57
N ALA A 31 -19.39 1.36 -18.63
CA ALA A 31 -19.10 2.44 -17.67
C ALA A 31 -18.63 3.74 -18.35
N ILE A 32 -17.91 3.65 -19.46
CA ILE A 32 -17.41 4.82 -20.20
C ILE A 32 -18.18 5.13 -21.49
N GLY A 33 -19.30 4.44 -21.73
CA GLY A 33 -20.17 4.65 -22.90
C GLY A 33 -19.55 4.25 -24.25
N LEU A 34 -18.66 3.26 -24.26
CA LEU A 34 -18.01 2.73 -25.47
C LEU A 34 -18.46 1.29 -25.75
N SER A 35 -18.07 0.75 -26.92
CA SER A 35 -18.26 -0.67 -27.22
C SER A 35 -17.13 -1.53 -26.64
N GLN A 36 -17.41 -2.82 -26.42
CA GLN A 36 -16.41 -3.77 -25.98
C GLN A 36 -15.24 -3.90 -26.97
N GLN A 37 -15.51 -3.79 -28.28
CA GLN A 37 -14.45 -3.80 -29.31
C GLN A 37 -13.53 -2.58 -29.17
N THR A 38 -14.08 -1.40 -28.86
CA THR A 38 -13.27 -0.20 -28.61
C THR A 38 -12.35 -0.39 -27.40
N ILE A 39 -12.85 -0.96 -26.30
CA ILE A 39 -12.01 -1.30 -25.14
C ILE A 39 -10.91 -2.30 -25.51
N SER A 40 -11.25 -3.37 -26.25
CA SER A 40 -10.26 -4.34 -26.69
C SER A 40 -9.16 -3.71 -27.55
N SER A 41 -9.53 -2.76 -28.42
CA SER A 41 -8.58 -2.00 -29.22
C SER A 41 -7.68 -1.10 -28.36
N ILE A 42 -8.25 -0.44 -27.35
CA ILE A 42 -7.51 0.40 -26.41
C ILE A 42 -6.51 -0.44 -25.60
N GLU A 43 -6.91 -1.61 -25.12
CA GLU A 43 -6.03 -2.52 -24.36
C GLU A 43 -4.85 -3.05 -25.20
N THR A 44 -4.99 -3.09 -26.54
CA THR A 44 -3.93 -3.49 -27.47
C THR A 44 -3.05 -2.31 -27.92
N SER A 45 -3.42 -1.07 -27.57
CA SER A 45 -2.68 0.13 -27.96
C SER A 45 -1.55 0.45 -26.98
N GLU A 46 -0.36 0.75 -27.49
CA GLU A 46 0.77 1.22 -26.67
C GLU A 46 0.49 2.59 -26.05
N VAL A 47 -0.21 3.46 -26.80
CA VAL A 47 -0.52 4.83 -26.40
C VAL A 47 -2.04 5.02 -26.35
N VAL A 48 -2.51 5.73 -25.33
CA VAL A 48 -3.93 6.07 -25.16
C VAL A 48 -4.04 7.58 -24.98
N GLU A 49 -4.99 8.21 -25.67
CA GLU A 49 -5.28 9.65 -25.51
C GLU A 49 -5.62 9.98 -24.05
N LYS A 50 -5.11 11.11 -23.56
CA LYS A 50 -5.24 11.52 -22.16
C LYS A 50 -6.70 11.56 -21.69
N ASP A 51 -7.59 12.15 -22.46
CA ASP A 51 -9.02 12.25 -22.12
C ASP A 51 -9.69 10.87 -21.97
N LYS A 52 -9.27 9.89 -22.78
CA LYS A 52 -9.77 8.50 -22.66
C LYS A 52 -9.15 7.81 -21.45
N LEU A 53 -7.86 8.03 -21.21
CA LEU A 53 -7.14 7.47 -20.07
C LEU A 53 -7.73 7.96 -18.74
N GLU A 54 -8.10 9.24 -18.64
CA GLU A 54 -8.78 9.81 -17.47
C GLU A 54 -10.13 9.13 -17.20
N LYS A 55 -10.98 8.97 -18.22
CA LYS A 55 -12.27 8.26 -18.09
C LYS A 55 -12.10 6.79 -17.68
N ILE A 56 -11.08 6.12 -18.24
CA ILE A 56 -10.76 4.74 -17.89
C ILE A 56 -10.27 4.66 -16.44
N ALA A 57 -9.41 5.58 -16.00
CA ALA A 57 -8.92 5.64 -14.64
C ALA A 57 -10.05 5.85 -13.63
N GLU A 58 -10.98 6.77 -13.94
CA GLU A 58 -12.18 7.01 -13.14
C GLU A 58 -13.08 5.77 -13.06
N ALA A 59 -13.39 5.14 -14.19
CA ALA A 59 -14.22 3.94 -14.23
C ALA A 59 -13.58 2.74 -13.52
N LEU A 60 -12.25 2.64 -13.56
CA LEU A 60 -11.48 1.65 -12.81
C LEU A 60 -11.27 2.08 -11.35
N GLY A 61 -11.58 3.30 -10.93
CA GLY A 61 -11.34 3.79 -9.57
C GLY A 61 -9.86 3.77 -9.19
N VAL A 62 -8.99 4.26 -10.08
CA VAL A 62 -7.54 4.45 -9.89
C VAL A 62 -7.13 5.81 -10.43
N THR A 63 -5.90 6.27 -10.13
CA THR A 63 -5.37 7.49 -10.75
C THR A 63 -4.77 7.18 -12.13
N VAL A 64 -4.68 8.20 -12.99
CA VAL A 64 -3.98 8.08 -14.29
C VAL A 64 -2.53 7.66 -14.09
N GLU A 65 -1.86 8.26 -13.10
CA GLU A 65 -0.49 7.94 -12.71
C GLU A 65 -0.32 6.47 -12.31
N ALA A 66 -1.33 5.87 -11.66
CA ALA A 66 -1.31 4.46 -11.30
C ALA A 66 -1.32 3.55 -12.53
N ILE A 67 -2.01 3.95 -13.61
CA ILE A 67 -2.00 3.21 -14.88
C ILE A 67 -0.67 3.37 -15.60
N GLU A 68 -0.12 4.59 -15.65
CA GLU A 68 1.17 4.89 -16.31
C GLU A 68 2.37 4.26 -15.59
N ASN A 69 2.29 4.14 -14.26
CA ASN A 69 3.34 3.56 -13.42
C ASN A 69 3.08 2.13 -13.00
N PHE A 70 2.01 1.52 -13.51
CA PHE A 70 1.69 0.13 -13.22
C PHE A 70 2.85 -0.79 -13.64
N SER A 71 3.26 -1.64 -12.70
CA SER A 71 4.17 -2.74 -12.91
C SER A 71 3.65 -3.93 -12.12
N GLU A 72 3.45 -5.07 -12.79
CA GLU A 72 3.02 -6.30 -12.13
C GLU A 72 4.03 -6.71 -11.04
N GLU A 73 5.32 -6.57 -11.33
CA GLU A 73 6.40 -6.88 -10.40
C GLU A 73 6.32 -6.00 -9.14
N ALA A 74 6.01 -4.71 -9.29
CA ALA A 74 5.82 -3.80 -8.16
C ALA A 74 4.60 -4.20 -7.32
N VAL A 75 3.53 -4.66 -7.95
CA VAL A 75 2.31 -5.14 -7.27
C VAL A 75 2.58 -6.45 -6.52
N PHE A 76 3.22 -7.43 -7.16
CA PHE A 76 3.61 -8.69 -6.51
C PHE A 76 4.62 -8.47 -5.38
N ASN A 77 5.60 -7.59 -5.57
CA ASN A 77 6.54 -7.23 -4.52
C ASN A 77 5.83 -6.53 -3.36
N PHE A 78 4.85 -5.65 -3.62
CA PHE A 78 4.05 -5.03 -2.56
C PHE A 78 3.25 -6.09 -1.78
N PHE A 79 2.57 -7.01 -2.47
CA PHE A 79 1.84 -8.09 -1.79
C PHE A 79 2.75 -9.01 -0.98
N ASN A 80 3.88 -9.45 -1.56
CA ASN A 80 4.84 -10.28 -0.86
C ASN A 80 5.39 -9.57 0.39
N ASN A 81 5.76 -8.29 0.28
CA ASN A 81 6.20 -7.51 1.45
C ASN A 81 5.07 -7.28 2.45
N PHE A 82 3.81 -7.14 2.02
CA PHE A 82 2.70 -6.96 2.97
C PHE A 82 2.42 -8.23 3.78
N TYR A 83 2.46 -9.40 3.15
CA TYR A 83 2.20 -10.68 3.83
C TYR A 83 3.39 -11.17 4.66
N ASP A 84 4.61 -11.02 4.14
CA ASP A 84 5.83 -11.48 4.80
C ASP A 84 6.33 -10.47 5.88
N ASN A 85 5.88 -9.22 5.80
CA ASN A 85 6.26 -8.11 6.68
C ASN A 85 5.05 -7.49 7.41
N SER A 86 4.02 -8.29 7.70
CA SER A 86 2.95 -7.91 8.65
C SER A 86 3.50 -7.60 10.06
N SER A 87 4.77 -7.90 10.31
CA SER A 87 5.59 -7.51 11.44
C SER A 87 6.48 -6.28 11.17
N ILE A 88 5.88 -5.12 10.89
CA ILE A 88 6.38 -3.79 11.33
C ILE A 88 7.82 -3.38 10.94
N SER A 89 8.51 -4.04 10.01
CA SER A 89 9.97 -3.88 9.88
C SER A 89 10.44 -3.82 8.44
N GLY A 90 10.04 -2.78 7.72
CA GLY A 90 10.83 -2.27 6.60
C GLY A 90 10.13 -2.25 5.26
N ALA A 91 9.25 -1.28 5.05
CA ALA A 91 9.16 -0.57 3.78
C ALA A 91 8.39 0.74 3.99
N GLN A 92 9.14 1.82 3.91
CA GLN A 92 8.71 3.20 3.74
C GLN A 92 7.48 3.30 2.83
N GLY A 93 6.35 3.78 3.36
CA GLY A 93 5.20 4.14 2.52
C GLY A 93 3.86 3.84 3.16
N ILE A 94 3.53 4.60 4.21
CA ILE A 94 2.20 5.16 4.55
C ILE A 94 2.32 5.63 6.00
N ASN A 95 2.35 6.95 6.12
CA ASN A 95 2.16 7.81 7.28
C ASN A 95 1.45 7.18 8.49
N ASN A 96 2.16 6.38 9.27
CA ASN A 96 2.02 6.41 10.73
C ASN A 96 3.29 7.04 11.26
N SER A 97 3.44 8.35 11.02
CA SER A 97 4.48 9.14 11.65
C SER A 97 4.13 9.24 13.13
N CYS A 98 4.46 8.20 13.88
CA CYS A 98 4.74 8.38 15.30
C CYS A 98 5.93 9.33 15.34
N THR A 99 5.70 10.57 15.78
CA THR A 99 6.75 11.59 16.03
C THR A 99 7.66 11.22 17.18
N PHE A 100 7.50 10.01 17.74
CA PHE A 100 8.30 9.44 18.79
C PHE A 100 8.75 8.03 18.37
N ASN A 101 9.96 7.66 18.76
CA ASN A 101 10.46 6.30 18.60
C ASN A 101 9.71 5.38 19.59
N PRO A 102 8.99 4.34 19.14
CA PRO A 102 8.24 3.45 20.02
C PRO A 102 9.11 2.76 21.09
N LEU A 103 10.38 2.50 20.78
CA LEU A 103 11.32 1.92 21.75
C LEU A 103 11.53 2.84 22.96
N ASP A 104 11.59 4.16 22.75
CA ASP A 104 11.77 5.13 23.84
C ASP A 104 10.57 5.07 24.80
N LYS A 105 9.35 4.86 24.29
CA LYS A 105 8.14 4.71 25.13
C LYS A 105 8.10 3.39 25.89
N VAL A 106 8.66 2.32 25.33
CA VAL A 106 8.79 1.04 26.04
C VAL A 106 9.79 1.19 27.18
N VAL A 107 10.93 1.85 26.96
CA VAL A 107 11.93 2.13 28.01
C VAL A 107 11.31 2.98 29.13
N GLU A 108 10.60 4.05 28.79
CA GLU A 108 9.90 4.93 29.75
C GLU A 108 8.89 4.14 30.62
N LEU A 109 8.17 3.17 30.03
CA LEU A 109 7.27 2.28 30.75
C LEU A 109 8.01 1.37 31.74
N TYR A 110 9.13 0.78 31.33
CA TYR A 110 9.94 -0.08 32.19
C TYR A 110 10.54 0.70 33.38
N GLU A 111 11.03 1.92 33.16
CA GLU A 111 11.56 2.77 34.23
C GLU A 111 10.48 3.08 35.28
N ARG A 112 9.26 3.41 34.84
CA ARG A 112 8.12 3.62 35.76
C ARG A 112 7.74 2.37 36.53
N LEU A 113 7.76 1.21 35.87
CA LEU A 113 7.40 -0.06 36.50
C LEU A 113 8.43 -0.44 37.58
N VAL A 114 9.72 -0.26 37.29
CA VAL A 114 10.81 -0.45 38.27
C VAL A 114 10.65 0.50 39.46
N GLN A 115 10.28 1.76 39.23
CA GLN A 115 10.04 2.71 40.32
C GLN A 115 8.85 2.29 41.19
N ALA A 116 7.73 1.89 40.58
CA ALA A 116 6.55 1.43 41.31
C ALA A 116 6.84 0.21 42.19
N GLU A 117 7.65 -0.74 41.71
CA GLU A 117 8.09 -1.90 42.51
C GLU A 117 8.99 -1.49 43.69
N LYS A 118 9.89 -0.50 43.50
CA LYS A 118 10.71 0.04 44.59
C LYS A 118 9.86 0.72 45.66
N ASP A 119 8.94 1.58 45.26
CA ASP A 119 8.06 2.32 46.18
C ASP A 119 7.19 1.34 47.00
N LYS A 120 6.69 0.28 46.35
CA LYS A 120 5.93 -0.78 46.99
C LYS A 120 6.78 -1.54 48.01
N ASN A 121 8.01 -1.90 47.67
CA ASN A 121 8.93 -2.58 48.59
C ASN A 121 9.27 -1.69 49.79
N GLU A 122 9.53 -0.40 49.58
CA GLU A 122 9.79 0.54 50.67
C GLU A 122 8.57 0.67 51.61
N TYR A 123 7.36 0.75 51.05
CA TYR A 123 6.13 0.76 51.84
C TYR A 123 5.98 -0.53 52.68
N LEU A 124 6.24 -1.69 52.08
CA LEU A 124 6.21 -2.98 52.78
C LEU A 124 7.28 -3.04 53.88
N GLU A 125 8.49 -2.55 53.64
CA GLU A 125 9.54 -2.47 54.65
C GLU A 125 9.15 -1.57 55.84
N LYS A 126 8.50 -0.42 55.58
CA LYS A 126 8.00 0.47 56.64
C LYS A 126 6.93 -0.22 57.48
N LEU A 127 6.01 -0.97 56.85
CA LEU A 127 5.00 -1.75 57.57
C LEU A 127 5.62 -2.87 58.42
N LEU A 128 6.68 -3.51 57.92
CA LEU A 128 7.39 -4.56 58.67
C LEU A 128 8.22 -4.01 59.83
N LYS A 129 8.84 -2.82 59.68
CA LYS A 129 9.62 -2.15 60.73
C LYS A 129 8.75 -1.48 61.81
N GLY A 130 7.47 -1.24 61.53
CA GLY A 130 6.49 -0.69 62.48
C GLY A 130 5.76 -1.73 63.34
N LYS A 131 6.13 -3.01 63.24
CA LYS A 131 5.74 -4.10 64.15
C LYS A 131 6.88 -4.41 65.10
#